data_AF-A0A1V0R6R1-F1
#
_entry.id   AF-A0A1V0R6R1-F1
#
_cell.length_a   1.000
_cell.length_b   1.000
_cell.length_c   1.000
_cell.angle_alpha   90.00
_cell.angle_beta   90.00
_cell.angle_gamma   90.00
#
_symmetry.space_group_name_H-M   'P 1'
#
loop_
_entity.id
_entity.type
_entity.pdbx_description
1 polymer ?
#
loop_
_entity_poly.entity_id
_entity_poly.type
_entity_poly.pdbx_seq_one_letter_code
_entity_poly.pdbx_strand_id
1 'polypeptide(L)'
;MQPNPPVPHAATVDAQGVHVTTASGRNRTYSGGEVITLTQVIDLAEGAATLCQSSSETCLELVDESTQLAADCDVLIADITEKEVGENLIGKCEHLKEQLALQAAAAKKLHDQIQGGEEACRTASANAEVRHGAIFRAVADSPLTKPAERDFYNAR
;
A
#
# COMPACT_ATOMS: atom_id res chain seq x y z
N MET A 1 21.52 -3.29 -10.74
CA MET A 1 21.65 -4.69 -10.31
C MET A 1 20.27 -5.14 -9.87
N GLN A 2 19.68 -6.13 -10.55
CA GLN A 2 18.41 -6.72 -10.12
C GLN A 2 18.68 -7.41 -8.77
N PRO A 3 17.89 -7.17 -7.70
CA PRO A 3 18.07 -7.90 -6.46
C PRO A 3 17.90 -9.41 -6.74
N ASN A 4 18.78 -10.23 -6.15
CA ASN A 4 18.66 -11.68 -6.30
C ASN A 4 17.26 -12.13 -5.84
N PRO A 5 16.61 -13.06 -6.57
CA PRO A 5 15.29 -13.54 -6.19
C PRO A 5 15.32 -14.12 -4.78
N PRO A 6 14.27 -13.91 -3.97
CA PRO A 6 14.17 -14.48 -2.64
C PRO A 6 14.26 -16.01 -2.70
N VAL A 7 15.11 -16.60 -1.85
CA VAL A 7 15.24 -18.05 -1.73
C VAL A 7 14.39 -18.52 -0.54
N PRO A 8 13.53 -19.54 -0.73
CA PRO A 8 12.65 -20.04 0.33
C PRO A 8 13.45 -20.62 1.50
N HIS A 9 12.92 -20.48 2.70
CA HIS A 9 13.37 -21.22 3.87
C HIS A 9 12.71 -22.60 3.90
N ALA A 10 13.37 -23.56 4.55
CA ALA A 10 12.76 -24.85 4.87
C ALA A 10 12.23 -24.82 6.30
N ALA A 11 11.14 -25.54 6.56
CA ALA A 11 10.60 -25.65 7.91
C ALA A 11 10.05 -27.05 8.21
N THR A 12 10.18 -27.46 9.46
CA THR A 12 9.56 -28.66 10.04
C THR A 12 8.96 -28.33 11.40
N VAL A 13 7.95 -29.08 11.83
CA VAL A 13 7.25 -28.85 13.11
C VAL A 13 7.31 -30.11 13.96
N ASP A 14 7.65 -29.96 15.23
CA ASP A 14 7.58 -31.01 16.24
C ASP A 14 7.00 -30.47 17.58
N ALA A 15 7.17 -31.23 18.66
CA ALA A 15 6.65 -30.85 19.98
C ALA A 15 7.42 -29.68 20.62
N GLN A 16 8.61 -29.36 20.11
CA GLN A 16 9.52 -28.33 20.60
C GLN A 16 9.35 -27.01 19.84
N GLY A 17 8.81 -27.04 18.62
CA GLY A 17 8.36 -25.85 17.91
C GLY A 17 8.49 -25.95 16.39
N VAL A 18 8.66 -24.79 15.75
CA VAL A 18 8.83 -24.66 14.29
C VAL A 18 10.31 -24.46 13.99
N HIS A 19 10.95 -25.48 13.45
CA HIS A 19 12.36 -25.46 13.08
C HIS A 19 12.50 -24.90 11.67
N VAL A 20 13.20 -23.78 11.54
CA VAL A 20 13.41 -23.10 10.26
C VAL A 20 14.88 -23.16 9.90
N THR A 21 15.17 -23.61 8.68
CA THR A 21 16.49 -23.55 8.06
C THR A 21 16.49 -22.48 6.99
N THR A 22 17.30 -21.45 7.18
CA THR A 22 17.46 -20.38 6.19
C THR A 22 18.18 -20.91 4.95
N ALA A 23 18.05 -20.19 3.82
CA ALA A 23 18.79 -20.50 2.60
C ALA A 23 20.33 -20.50 2.79
N SER A 24 20.83 -19.77 3.81
CA SER A 24 22.25 -19.76 4.20
C SER A 24 22.65 -20.89 5.14
N GLY A 25 21.76 -21.85 5.40
CA GLY A 25 22.01 -23.01 6.27
C GLY A 25 21.95 -22.72 7.77
N ARG A 26 21.43 -21.54 8.18
CA ARG A 26 21.25 -21.23 9.61
C ARG A 26 19.96 -21.85 10.10
N ASN A 27 20.02 -22.45 11.29
CA ASN A 27 18.86 -23.07 11.93
C ASN A 27 18.38 -22.23 13.11
N ARG A 28 17.07 -22.07 13.23
CA ARG A 28 16.43 -21.45 14.38
C ARG A 28 15.08 -22.10 14.65
N THR A 29 14.75 -22.25 15.93
CA THR A 29 13.42 -22.70 16.36
C THR A 29 12.60 -21.50 16.75
N TYR A 30 11.36 -21.45 16.26
CA TYR A 30 10.36 -20.44 16.56
C TYR A 30 9.17 -21.09 17.27
N SER A 31 8.50 -20.31 18.11
CA SER A 31 7.18 -20.65 18.62
C SER A 31 6.09 -20.42 17.56
N GLY A 32 4.95 -21.09 17.68
CA GLY A 32 3.79 -20.84 16.79
C GLY A 32 3.34 -19.37 16.81
N GLY A 33 3.36 -18.73 17.97
CA GLY A 33 3.04 -17.30 18.10
C GLY A 33 3.99 -16.37 17.33
N GLU A 34 5.28 -16.69 17.25
CA GLU A 34 6.23 -15.95 16.41
C GLU A 34 5.94 -16.12 14.92
N VAL A 35 5.51 -17.33 14.50
CA VAL A 35 5.14 -17.59 13.10
C VAL A 35 3.83 -16.88 12.73
N ILE A 36 2.84 -16.84 13.63
CA ILE A 36 1.62 -16.03 13.47
C ILE A 36 1.98 -14.55 13.31
N THR A 37 2.86 -14.04 14.18
CA THR A 37 3.30 -12.63 14.11
C THR A 37 3.98 -12.33 12.78
N LEU A 38 4.82 -13.23 12.27
CA LEU A 38 5.45 -13.08 10.97
C LEU A 38 4.41 -13.00 9.84
N THR A 39 3.38 -13.85 9.89
CA THR A 39 2.27 -13.86 8.94
C THR A 39 1.54 -12.51 8.94
N GLN A 40 1.18 -12.01 10.12
CA GLN A 40 0.49 -10.73 10.29
C GLN A 40 1.30 -9.53 9.78
N VAL A 41 2.63 -9.56 9.91
CA VAL A 41 3.50 -8.51 9.36
C VAL A 41 3.48 -8.52 7.83
N ILE A 42 3.41 -9.69 7.19
CA ILE A 42 3.29 -9.79 5.74
C ILE A 42 1.93 -9.27 5.29
N ASP A 43 0.85 -9.66 5.97
CA ASP A 43 -0.50 -9.15 5.69
C ASP A 43 -0.59 -7.63 5.85
N LEU A 44 0.09 -7.07 6.85
CA LEU A 44 0.17 -5.62 7.04
C LEU A 44 0.87 -4.93 5.87
N ALA A 45 1.94 -5.52 5.33
CA ALA A 45 2.63 -4.96 4.16
C ALA A 45 1.76 -5.00 2.90
N GLU A 46 0.97 -6.06 2.71
CA GLU A 46 -0.02 -6.14 1.64
C GLU A 46 -1.17 -5.13 1.82
N GLY A 47 -1.72 -5.03 3.03
CA GLY A 47 -2.73 -4.03 3.37
C GLY A 47 -2.23 -2.60 3.16
N ALA A 48 -0.97 -2.32 3.50
CA ALA A 48 -0.34 -1.04 3.23
C ALA A 48 -0.20 -0.75 1.74
N ALA A 49 0.13 -1.75 0.90
CA ALA A 49 0.15 -1.60 -0.55
C ALA A 49 -1.24 -1.22 -1.10
N THR A 50 -2.30 -1.88 -0.63
CA THR A 50 -3.68 -1.56 -1.02
C THR A 50 -4.08 -0.14 -0.58
N LEU A 51 -3.68 0.26 0.63
CA LEU A 51 -3.92 1.63 1.11
C LEU A 51 -3.17 2.66 0.25
N CYS A 52 -1.91 2.41 -0.10
CA CYS A 52 -1.17 3.26 -1.02
C CYS A 52 -1.88 3.35 -2.38
N GLN A 53 -2.31 2.23 -2.96
CA GLN A 53 -3.01 2.24 -4.24
C GLN A 53 -4.29 3.11 -4.18
N SER A 54 -5.17 2.87 -3.20
CA SER A 54 -6.40 3.66 -3.05
C SER A 54 -6.12 5.15 -2.82
N SER A 55 -5.10 5.48 -2.02
CA SER A 55 -4.69 6.87 -1.78
C SER A 55 -4.14 7.53 -3.05
N SER A 56 -3.42 6.76 -3.88
CA SER A 56 -2.88 7.19 -5.17
C SER A 56 -4.00 7.52 -6.16
N GLU A 57 -5.07 6.70 -6.18
CA GLU A 57 -6.28 6.93 -6.96
C GLU A 57 -7.02 8.18 -6.49
N THR A 58 -7.25 8.36 -5.18
CA THR A 58 -7.85 9.59 -4.62
C THR A 58 -7.05 10.84 -4.99
N CYS A 59 -5.72 10.77 -5.04
CA CYS A 59 -4.92 11.92 -5.44
C CYS A 59 -5.16 12.33 -6.90
N LEU A 60 -5.42 11.38 -7.81
CA LEU A 60 -5.75 11.70 -9.20
C LEU A 60 -7.16 12.30 -9.30
N GLU A 61 -8.13 11.79 -8.56
CA GLU A 61 -9.47 12.37 -8.48
C GLU A 61 -9.40 13.84 -8.03
N LEU A 62 -8.58 14.15 -7.01
CA LEU A 62 -8.37 15.52 -6.55
C LEU A 62 -7.72 16.42 -7.60
N VAL A 63 -6.82 15.90 -8.45
CA VAL A 63 -6.23 16.64 -9.56
C VAL A 63 -7.29 16.99 -10.60
N ASP A 64 -8.11 16.01 -10.97
CA ASP A 64 -9.16 16.16 -11.98
C ASP A 64 -10.25 17.15 -11.49
N GLU A 65 -10.72 16.99 -10.25
CA GLU A 65 -11.69 17.89 -9.62
C GLU A 65 -11.15 19.33 -9.55
N SER A 66 -9.90 19.50 -9.12
CA SER A 66 -9.29 20.83 -9.02
C SER A 66 -9.16 21.49 -10.39
N THR A 67 -8.84 20.72 -11.43
CA THR A 67 -8.73 21.19 -12.80
C THR A 67 -10.10 21.60 -13.35
N GLN A 68 -11.13 20.79 -13.09
CA GLN A 68 -12.50 21.10 -13.50
C GLN A 68 -13.01 22.38 -12.83
N LEU A 69 -12.83 22.51 -11.51
CA LEU A 69 -13.25 23.71 -10.78
C LEU A 69 -12.51 24.97 -11.25
N ALA A 70 -11.26 24.84 -11.69
CA ALA A 70 -10.51 25.97 -12.25
C ALA A 70 -11.10 26.40 -13.62
N ALA A 71 -11.50 25.45 -14.45
CA ALA A 71 -12.22 25.73 -15.70
C ALA A 71 -13.59 26.35 -15.45
N ASP A 72 -14.31 25.90 -14.41
CA ASP A 72 -15.59 26.51 -14.01
C ASP A 72 -15.39 27.97 -13.55
N CYS A 73 -14.25 28.29 -12.92
CA CYS A 73 -13.91 29.68 -12.60
C CYS A 73 -13.66 30.53 -13.86
N ASP A 74 -13.07 29.96 -14.93
CA ASP A 74 -12.92 30.67 -16.21
C ASP A 74 -14.28 31.00 -16.83
N VAL A 75 -15.23 30.06 -16.77
CA VAL A 75 -16.61 30.28 -17.20
C VAL A 75 -17.26 31.40 -16.37
N LEU A 76 -17.11 31.36 -15.04
CA LEU A 76 -17.65 32.40 -14.17
C LEU A 76 -17.04 33.78 -14.45
N ILE A 77 -15.73 33.86 -14.72
CA ILE A 77 -15.06 35.13 -15.08
C ILE A 77 -15.63 35.69 -16.38
N ALA A 78 -15.83 34.86 -17.39
CA ALA A 78 -16.44 35.28 -18.66
C ALA A 78 -17.85 35.82 -18.44
N ASP A 79 -18.68 35.11 -17.67
CA ASP A 79 -20.04 35.50 -17.29
C ASP A 79 -20.09 36.81 -16.52
N ILE A 80 -19.18 37.00 -15.55
CA ILE A 80 -19.08 38.23 -14.74
C ILE A 80 -18.68 39.42 -15.63
N THR A 81 -17.74 39.18 -16.56
CA THR A 81 -17.25 40.19 -17.49
C THR A 81 -18.36 40.64 -18.44
N GLU A 82 -19.11 39.70 -19.02
CA GLU A 82 -20.24 39.99 -19.93
C GLU A 82 -21.33 40.81 -19.23
N LYS A 83 -21.60 40.51 -17.96
CA LYS A 83 -22.64 41.18 -17.17
C LYS A 83 -22.17 42.48 -16.51
N GLU A 84 -20.91 42.88 -16.70
CA GLU A 84 -20.27 44.06 -16.11
C GLU A 84 -20.34 44.12 -14.57
N VAL A 85 -20.38 42.96 -13.91
CA VAL A 85 -20.65 42.86 -12.45
C VAL A 85 -19.35 42.78 -11.64
N GLY A 86 -18.66 43.92 -11.50
CA GLY A 86 -17.69 44.17 -10.42
C GLY A 86 -16.37 43.37 -10.45
N GLU A 87 -15.26 44.07 -10.71
CA GLU A 87 -13.88 43.55 -10.75
C GLU A 87 -13.46 42.75 -9.50
N ASN A 88 -14.08 43.00 -8.34
CA ASN A 88 -13.80 42.25 -7.11
C ASN A 88 -14.17 40.75 -7.24
N LEU A 89 -15.28 40.43 -7.92
CA LEU A 89 -15.69 39.04 -8.15
C LEU A 89 -14.73 38.31 -9.09
N ILE A 90 -14.24 39.00 -10.12
CA ILE A 90 -13.20 38.48 -11.02
C ILE A 90 -11.93 38.17 -10.22
N GLY A 91 -11.47 39.11 -9.39
CA GLY A 91 -10.29 38.91 -8.56
C GLY A 91 -10.41 37.71 -7.60
N LYS A 92 -11.60 37.46 -7.06
CA LYS A 92 -11.86 36.26 -6.24
C LYS A 92 -11.81 34.96 -7.04
N CYS A 93 -12.36 34.95 -8.26
CA CYS A 93 -12.32 33.78 -9.12
C CYS A 93 -10.88 33.46 -9.56
N GLU A 94 -10.08 34.48 -9.90
CA GLU A 94 -8.66 34.29 -10.22
C GLU A 94 -7.86 33.77 -9.02
N HIS A 95 -8.13 34.29 -7.82
CA HIS A 95 -7.51 33.76 -6.61
C HIS A 95 -7.89 32.30 -6.36
N LEU A 96 -9.17 31.94 -6.55
CA LEU A 96 -9.62 30.56 -6.40
C LEU A 96 -8.95 29.62 -7.41
N LYS A 97 -8.80 30.04 -8.67
CA LYS A 97 -8.04 29.29 -9.69
C LYS A 97 -6.60 29.04 -9.28
N GLU A 98 -5.91 30.05 -8.74
CA GLU A 98 -4.54 29.88 -8.24
C GLU A 98 -4.47 28.83 -7.13
N GLN A 99 -5.41 28.86 -6.17
CA GLN A 99 -5.47 27.86 -5.10
C GLN A 99 -5.76 26.45 -5.62
N LEU A 100 -6.66 26.32 -6.60
CA LEU A 100 -6.98 25.03 -7.24
C LEU A 100 -5.77 24.48 -8.01
N ALA A 101 -5.00 25.33 -8.68
CA ALA A 101 -3.76 24.93 -9.34
C ALA A 101 -2.72 24.43 -8.33
N LEU A 102 -2.58 25.09 -7.17
CA LEU A 102 -1.71 24.65 -6.09
C LEU A 102 -2.16 23.31 -5.49
N GLN A 103 -3.47 23.11 -5.31
CA GLN A 103 -4.05 21.87 -4.82
C GLN A 103 -3.79 20.71 -5.79
N ALA A 104 -4.04 20.91 -7.08
CA ALA A 104 -3.74 19.92 -8.12
C ALA A 104 -2.25 19.55 -8.13
N ALA A 105 -1.36 20.54 -8.06
CA ALA A 105 0.08 20.29 -8.02
C ALA A 105 0.51 19.51 -6.77
N ALA A 106 -0.06 19.84 -5.60
CA ALA A 106 0.22 19.14 -4.35
C ALA A 106 -0.29 17.69 -4.38
N ALA A 107 -1.52 17.46 -4.87
CA ALA A 107 -2.11 16.14 -5.03
C ALA A 107 -1.30 15.27 -5.99
N LYS A 108 -0.87 15.83 -7.15
CA LYS A 108 -0.01 15.12 -8.10
C LYS A 108 1.33 14.73 -7.49
N LYS A 109 1.95 15.64 -6.74
CA LYS A 109 3.21 15.34 -6.05
C LYS A 109 3.05 14.21 -5.03
N LEU A 110 1.95 14.22 -4.28
CA LEU A 110 1.66 13.16 -3.31
C LEU A 110 1.43 11.82 -4.00
N HIS A 111 0.67 11.79 -5.10
CA HIS A 111 0.49 10.61 -5.95
C HIS A 111 1.83 9.99 -6.37
N ASP A 112 2.74 10.80 -6.91
CA ASP A 112 4.05 10.33 -7.37
C ASP A 112 4.89 9.73 -6.22
N GLN A 113 4.77 10.29 -5.02
CA GLN A 113 5.45 9.78 -3.82
C GLN A 113 4.85 8.45 -3.35
N ILE A 114 3.52 8.32 -3.41
CA ILE A 114 2.79 7.12 -2.99
C ILE A 114 3.11 5.93 -3.89
N GLN A 115 3.21 6.12 -5.22
CA GLN A 115 3.50 5.04 -6.16
C GLN A 115 4.79 4.27 -5.81
N GLY A 116 5.86 4.99 -5.42
CA GLY A 116 7.10 4.35 -4.98
C GLY A 116 6.94 3.54 -3.69
N GLY A 117 6.12 4.00 -2.75
CA GLY A 117 5.80 3.29 -1.52
C GLY A 117 4.96 2.03 -1.77
N GLU A 118 3.98 2.13 -2.67
CA GLU A 118 3.13 1.03 -3.08
C GLU A 118 3.94 -0.14 -3.66
N GLU A 119 4.82 0.14 -4.63
CA GLU A 119 5.67 -0.86 -5.25
C GLU A 119 6.62 -1.50 -4.22
N ALA A 120 7.16 -0.70 -3.30
CA ALA A 120 8.00 -1.19 -2.22
C ALA A 120 7.23 -2.15 -1.29
N CYS A 121 6.00 -1.81 -0.90
CA CYS A 121 5.15 -2.65 -0.07
C CYS A 121 4.76 -3.96 -0.77
N ARG A 122 4.32 -3.91 -2.05
CA ARG A 122 4.02 -5.12 -2.85
C ARG A 122 5.25 -6.02 -2.96
N THR A 123 6.40 -5.43 -3.29
CA THR A 123 7.65 -6.17 -3.44
C THR A 123 8.10 -6.80 -2.12
N ALA A 124 8.00 -6.07 -1.01
CA ALA A 124 8.33 -6.59 0.31
C ALA A 124 7.43 -7.76 0.70
N SER A 125 6.11 -7.63 0.51
CA SER A 125 5.14 -8.71 0.78
C SER A 125 5.42 -9.94 -0.09
N ALA A 126 5.54 -9.77 -1.41
CA ALA A 126 5.83 -10.87 -2.33
C ALA A 126 7.15 -11.58 -2.00
N ASN A 127 8.20 -10.82 -1.66
CA ASN A 127 9.48 -11.40 -1.27
C ASN A 127 9.41 -12.14 0.07
N ALA A 128 8.62 -11.63 1.02
CA ALA A 128 8.41 -12.29 2.30
C ALA A 128 7.61 -13.58 2.14
N GLU A 129 6.58 -13.58 1.28
CA GLU A 129 5.80 -14.78 0.95
C GLU A 129 6.67 -15.88 0.33
N VAL A 130 7.50 -15.55 -0.66
CA VAL A 130 8.42 -16.53 -1.25
C VAL A 130 9.42 -17.06 -0.23
N ARG A 131 9.92 -16.19 0.66
CA ARG A 131 10.92 -16.58 1.66
C ARG A 131 10.34 -17.41 2.80
N HIS A 132 9.12 -17.09 3.25
CA HIS A 132 8.54 -17.59 4.51
C HIS A 132 7.32 -18.48 4.32
N GLY A 133 6.71 -18.54 3.13
CA GLY A 133 5.49 -19.32 2.89
C GLY A 133 5.60 -20.81 3.22
N ALA A 134 6.78 -21.41 3.04
CA ALA A 134 7.04 -22.79 3.44
C ALA A 134 6.97 -23.00 4.96
N ILE A 135 7.27 -21.98 5.76
CA ILE A 135 7.13 -22.00 7.22
C ILE A 135 5.65 -22.09 7.58
N PHE A 136 4.82 -21.24 6.98
CA PHE A 136 3.36 -21.21 7.22
C PHE A 136 2.72 -22.53 6.82
N ARG A 137 3.09 -23.08 5.66
CA ARG A 137 2.60 -24.38 5.19
C ARG A 137 3.02 -25.53 6.12
N ALA A 138 4.27 -25.54 6.61
CA ALA A 138 4.72 -26.55 7.57
C ALA A 138 3.91 -26.51 8.87
N VAL A 139 3.49 -25.32 9.33
CA VAL A 139 2.61 -25.18 10.50
C VAL A 139 1.18 -25.61 10.17
N ALA A 140 0.61 -25.21 9.04
CA ALA A 140 -0.73 -25.61 8.63
C ALA A 140 -0.86 -27.14 8.50
N ASP A 141 0.12 -27.79 7.87
CA ASP A 141 0.12 -29.22 7.58
C ASP A 141 0.47 -30.09 8.79
N SER A 142 1.00 -29.50 9.87
CA SER A 142 1.43 -30.25 11.04
C SER A 142 0.23 -30.82 11.83
N PRO A 143 0.25 -32.11 12.20
CA PRO A 143 -0.78 -32.71 13.05
C PRO A 143 -0.74 -32.18 14.48
N LEU A 144 0.38 -31.54 14.89
CA LEU A 144 0.57 -30.96 16.22
C LEU A 144 -0.01 -29.55 16.35
N THR A 145 -0.33 -28.91 15.22
CA THR A 145 -0.92 -27.57 15.19
C THR A 145 -2.38 -27.62 15.63
N LYS A 146 -2.77 -26.70 16.51
CA LYS A 146 -4.14 -26.60 17.02
C LYS A 146 -5.09 -26.24 15.86
N PRO A 147 -6.35 -26.73 15.86
CA PRO A 147 -7.29 -26.46 14.78
C PRO A 147 -7.45 -24.97 14.45
N ALA A 148 -7.63 -24.11 15.46
CA ALA A 148 -7.80 -22.67 15.23
C ALA A 148 -6.56 -22.00 14.60
N GLU A 149 -5.35 -22.46 14.93
CA GLU A 149 -4.12 -21.96 14.32
C GLU A 149 -3.96 -22.48 12.89
N ARG A 150 -4.34 -23.73 12.63
CA ARG A 150 -4.38 -24.29 11.27
C ARG A 150 -5.36 -23.52 10.38
N ASP A 151 -6.56 -23.23 10.89
CA ASP A 151 -7.58 -22.47 10.16
C ASP A 151 -7.09 -21.06 9.82
N PHE A 152 -6.34 -20.41 10.73
CA PHE A 152 -5.71 -19.12 10.47
C PHE A 152 -4.79 -19.15 9.24
N TYR A 153 -3.93 -20.16 9.10
CA TYR A 153 -3.05 -20.28 7.95
C TYR A 153 -3.77 -20.71 6.66
N ASN A 154 -4.85 -21.48 6.76
CA ASN A 154 -5.64 -21.94 5.60
C ASN A 154 -6.62 -20.89 5.05
N ALA A 155 -6.96 -19.87 5.84
CA ALA A 155 -7.88 -18.80 5.44
C ALA A 155 -7.20 -17.70 4.61
N ARG A 156 -5.89 -17.81 4.40
CA ARG A 156 -5.04 -16.91 3.61
C ARG A 156 -4.96 -17.38 2.17
#